data_AF-A0A0W1DIZ2-F1
#
_entry.id   AF-A0A0W1DIZ2-F1
#
_cell.length_a   1.000
_cell.length_b   1.000
_cell.length_c   1.000
_cell.angle_alpha   90.00
_cell.angle_beta   90.00
_cell.angle_gamma   90.00
#
_symmetry.space_group_name_H-M   'P 1'
#
loop_
_entity.id
_entity.type
_entity.pdbx_description
1 polymer ?
#
loop_
_entity_poly.entity_id
_entity_poly.type
_entity_poly.pdbx_seq_one_letter_code
_entity_poly.pdbx_strand_id
1 'polypeptide(L)'
;MTIVDKMTAAERLILTAVDMLGRKDDPLAVHVVASSALSLLRELVASQGNDYVSQVIKEGVYRSALAKIQGAPAGMPDSDILEAIVNSVAEGIESGAVKSAGDIVIVASKKTVWSYLDYIFKPYNFLKHADRDPLATLDEADFDPEGALAHAMTAYLMARGDGELPEPFTVFLKKQGILV
;
A
#
# COMPACT_ATOMS: atom_id res chain seq x y z
N MET A 1 8.94 31.00 -10.30
CA MET A 1 9.15 30.12 -9.14
C MET A 1 8.23 28.94 -9.30
N THR A 2 8.75 27.73 -9.49
CA THR A 2 7.91 26.53 -9.63
C THR A 2 7.53 26.05 -8.23
N ILE A 3 6.27 26.19 -7.86
CA ILE A 3 5.74 25.66 -6.60
C ILE A 3 5.50 24.16 -6.81
N VAL A 4 5.99 23.33 -5.89
CA VAL A 4 5.77 21.89 -5.89
C VAL A 4 4.78 21.59 -4.77
N ASP A 5 3.57 21.18 -5.13
CA ASP A 5 2.60 20.70 -4.15
C ASP A 5 2.90 19.26 -3.71
N LYS A 6 2.16 18.78 -2.71
CA LYS A 6 2.36 17.46 -2.12
C LYS A 6 2.13 16.33 -3.14
N MET A 7 1.09 16.42 -3.96
CA MET A 7 0.80 15.41 -4.99
C MET A 7 1.93 15.31 -6.03
N THR A 8 2.40 16.45 -6.52
CA THR A 8 3.51 16.56 -7.46
C THR A 8 4.81 16.02 -6.85
N ALA A 9 5.05 16.28 -5.56
CA ALA A 9 6.21 15.73 -4.86
C ALA A 9 6.13 14.20 -4.76
N ALA A 10 4.97 13.65 -4.37
CA ALA A 10 4.75 12.21 -4.29
C ALA A 10 4.94 11.53 -5.65
N GLU A 11 4.39 12.09 -6.72
CA GLU A 11 4.54 11.55 -8.07
C GLU A 11 6.02 11.45 -8.47
N ARG A 12 6.79 12.52 -8.25
CA ARG A 12 8.24 12.53 -8.54
C ARG A 12 8.99 11.47 -7.76
N LEU A 13 8.65 11.27 -6.48
CA LEU A 13 9.28 10.25 -5.65
C LEU A 13 8.93 8.83 -6.15
N ILE A 14 7.67 8.56 -6.51
CA ILE A 14 7.27 7.27 -7.06
C ILE A 14 7.99 7.00 -8.39
N LEU A 15 8.03 7.98 -9.31
CA LEU A 15 8.76 7.86 -10.57
C LEU A 15 10.25 7.58 -10.34
N THR A 16 10.85 8.28 -9.38
CA THR A 16 12.26 8.06 -9.01
C THR A 16 12.46 6.64 -8.48
N ALA A 17 11.58 6.15 -7.60
CA ALA A 17 11.67 4.79 -7.07
C ALA A 17 11.48 3.73 -8.18
N VAL A 18 10.58 3.96 -9.15
CA VAL A 18 10.42 3.09 -10.34
C VAL A 18 11.72 3.00 -11.13
N ASP A 19 12.35 4.14 -11.41
CA ASP A 19 13.60 4.20 -12.16
C ASP A 19 14.75 3.52 -11.39
N MET A 20 14.85 3.78 -10.09
CA MET A 20 15.85 3.16 -9.21
C MET A 20 15.70 1.64 -9.19
N LEU A 21 14.48 1.13 -9.05
CA LEU A 21 14.18 -0.30 -9.12
C LEU A 21 14.56 -0.88 -10.48
N GLY A 22 14.25 -0.17 -11.57
CA GLY A 22 14.60 -0.57 -12.93
C GLY A 22 16.11 -0.64 -13.18
N ARG A 23 16.90 0.23 -12.55
CA ARG A 23 18.37 0.22 -12.59
C ARG A 23 19.01 -0.76 -11.61
N LYS A 24 18.23 -1.38 -10.73
CA LYS A 24 18.71 -2.20 -9.61
C LYS A 24 19.61 -1.40 -8.66
N ASP A 25 19.22 -0.17 -8.37
CA ASP A 25 19.85 0.64 -7.33
C ASP A 25 19.64 -0.01 -5.95
N ASP A 26 20.30 0.52 -4.93
CA ASP A 26 20.27 0.00 -3.56
C ASP A 26 18.82 -0.17 -3.02
N PRO A 27 18.45 -1.36 -2.51
CA PRO A 27 17.08 -1.64 -2.06
C PRO A 27 16.58 -0.75 -0.91
N LEU A 28 17.46 -0.38 0.03
CA LEU A 28 17.09 0.55 1.11
C LEU A 28 16.75 1.92 0.52
N ALA A 29 17.54 2.39 -0.44
CA ALA A 29 17.28 3.67 -1.10
C ALA A 29 15.94 3.66 -1.85
N VAL A 30 15.63 2.61 -2.62
CA VAL A 30 14.34 2.48 -3.31
C VAL A 30 13.19 2.47 -2.31
N HIS A 31 13.31 1.65 -1.26
CA HIS A 31 12.29 1.50 -0.24
C HIS A 31 11.99 2.84 0.45
N VAL A 32 13.03 3.58 0.85
CA VAL A 32 12.90 4.86 1.55
C VAL A 32 12.26 5.93 0.67
N VAL A 33 12.62 5.99 -0.62
CA VAL A 33 12.01 6.93 -1.57
C VAL A 33 10.52 6.61 -1.76
N ALA A 34 10.17 5.33 -1.96
CA ALA A 34 8.78 4.91 -2.12
C ALA A 34 7.93 5.14 -0.85
N SER A 35 8.42 4.71 0.32
CA SER A 35 7.75 4.90 1.61
C SER A 35 7.64 6.38 2.01
N SER A 36 8.56 7.24 1.56
CA SER A 36 8.43 8.70 1.71
C SER A 36 7.24 9.25 0.92
N ALA A 37 7.04 8.78 -0.32
CA ALA A 37 5.86 9.12 -1.11
C ALA A 37 4.57 8.63 -0.43
N LEU A 38 4.55 7.37 0.03
CA LEU A 38 3.43 6.80 0.77
C LEU A 38 3.10 7.59 2.04
N SER A 39 4.12 7.99 2.81
CA SER A 39 3.93 8.79 4.04
C SER A 39 3.25 10.12 3.76
N LEU A 40 3.50 10.73 2.60
CA LEU A 40 2.84 11.96 2.19
C LEU A 40 1.42 11.71 1.66
N LEU A 41 1.25 10.66 0.86
CA LEU A 41 -0.03 10.34 0.22
C LEU A 41 -1.08 9.90 1.23
N ARG A 42 -0.72 9.11 2.25
CA ARG A 42 -1.65 8.71 3.31
C ARG A 42 -2.23 9.92 4.06
N GLU A 43 -1.45 10.99 4.22
CA GLU A 43 -1.90 12.24 4.86
C GLU A 43 -2.89 12.98 3.96
N LEU A 44 -2.69 12.93 2.64
CA LEU A 44 -3.64 13.48 1.68
C LEU A 44 -4.95 12.68 1.66
N VAL A 45 -4.87 11.34 1.67
CA VAL A 45 -6.05 10.47 1.82
C VAL A 45 -6.79 10.78 3.13
N ALA A 46 -6.06 10.94 4.24
CA ALA A 46 -6.61 11.34 5.54
C ALA A 46 -7.31 12.70 5.50
N SER A 47 -6.76 13.67 4.78
CA SER A 47 -7.37 14.99 4.62
C SER A 47 -8.72 14.97 3.89
N GLN A 48 -9.02 13.90 3.15
CA GLN A 48 -10.30 13.66 2.47
C GLN A 48 -11.28 12.84 3.33
N GLY A 49 -10.95 12.56 4.60
CA GLY A 49 -11.80 11.79 5.52
C GLY A 49 -11.64 10.27 5.42
N ASN A 50 -10.62 9.79 4.69
CA ASN A 50 -10.37 8.37 4.44
C ASN A 50 -9.15 7.88 5.24
N ASP A 51 -9.14 6.61 5.65
CA ASP A 51 -7.95 5.98 6.24
C ASP A 51 -7.37 4.98 5.24
N TYR A 52 -6.18 5.28 4.72
CA TYR A 52 -5.50 4.49 3.69
C TYR A 52 -5.42 3.00 4.06
N VAL A 53 -4.94 2.72 5.27
CA VAL A 53 -4.70 1.34 5.72
C VAL A 53 -6.00 0.57 5.82
N SER A 54 -7.03 1.19 6.38
CA SER A 54 -8.36 0.62 6.47
C SER A 54 -8.94 0.31 5.09
N GLN A 55 -8.79 1.21 4.12
CA GLN A 55 -9.28 0.96 2.77
C GLN A 55 -8.54 -0.18 2.06
N VAL A 56 -7.21 -0.25 2.20
CA VAL A 56 -6.41 -1.36 1.65
C VAL A 56 -6.85 -2.70 2.25
N ILE A 57 -7.05 -2.77 3.57
CA ILE A 57 -7.51 -4.00 4.24
C ILE A 57 -8.89 -4.41 3.72
N LYS A 58 -9.84 -3.47 3.65
CA LYS A 58 -11.19 -3.75 3.16
C LYS A 58 -11.17 -4.27 1.72
N GLU A 59 -10.42 -3.61 0.84
CA GLU A 59 -10.32 -3.98 -0.56
C GLU A 59 -9.64 -5.35 -0.74
N GLY A 60 -8.55 -5.60 0.01
CA GLY A 60 -7.85 -6.88 0.01
C GLY A 60 -8.77 -8.03 0.42
N VAL A 61 -9.44 -7.90 1.57
CA VAL A 61 -10.37 -8.92 2.07
C VAL A 61 -11.54 -9.14 1.11
N TYR A 62 -12.12 -8.06 0.59
CA TYR A 62 -13.24 -8.15 -0.36
C TYR A 62 -12.84 -8.90 -1.65
N ARG A 63 -11.67 -8.58 -2.23
CA ARG A 63 -11.16 -9.26 -3.43
C ARG A 63 -10.83 -10.72 -3.16
N SER A 64 -10.23 -11.03 -2.01
CA SER A 64 -9.95 -12.41 -1.62
C SER A 64 -11.23 -13.23 -1.43
N ALA A 65 -12.27 -12.64 -0.86
CA ALA A 65 -13.58 -13.28 -0.73
C ALA A 65 -14.23 -13.54 -2.11
N LEU A 66 -14.18 -12.57 -3.02
CA LEU A 66 -14.64 -12.76 -4.41
C LEU A 66 -13.86 -13.87 -5.13
N ALA A 67 -12.53 -13.88 -5.01
CA ALA A 67 -11.69 -14.91 -5.60
C ALA A 67 -12.06 -16.30 -5.06
N LYS A 68 -12.28 -16.42 -3.74
CA LYS A 68 -12.71 -17.67 -3.11
C LYS A 68 -14.05 -18.17 -3.65
N ILE A 69 -15.06 -17.30 -3.76
CA ILE A 69 -16.36 -17.63 -4.35
C ILE A 69 -16.21 -18.12 -5.80
N GLN A 70 -15.27 -17.54 -6.55
CA GLN A 70 -14.98 -17.90 -7.94
C GLN A 70 -14.07 -19.13 -8.08
N GLY A 71 -13.62 -19.73 -6.97
CA GLY A 71 -12.65 -20.84 -7.00
C GLY A 71 -11.24 -20.44 -7.47
N ALA A 72 -10.92 -19.15 -7.41
CA ALA A 72 -9.61 -18.61 -7.74
C ALA A 72 -8.72 -18.48 -6.47
N PRO A 73 -7.38 -18.46 -6.62
CA PRO A 73 -6.48 -18.21 -5.50
C PRO A 73 -6.79 -16.88 -4.83
N ALA A 74 -7.00 -16.88 -3.51
CA ALA A 74 -7.34 -15.69 -2.74
C ALA A 74 -6.17 -14.69 -2.59
N GLY A 75 -4.93 -15.13 -2.87
CA GLY A 75 -3.72 -14.29 -2.88
C GLY A 75 -3.28 -13.76 -1.51
N MET A 76 -3.90 -14.22 -0.42
CA MET A 76 -3.57 -13.80 0.95
C MET A 76 -2.58 -14.77 1.59
N PRO A 77 -1.77 -14.30 2.55
CA PRO A 77 -0.93 -15.17 3.37
C PRO A 77 -1.77 -16.22 4.10
N ASP A 78 -1.24 -17.44 4.22
CA ASP A 78 -1.89 -18.51 4.96
C ASP A 78 -1.98 -18.15 6.45
N SER A 79 -3.21 -17.97 6.94
CA SER A 79 -3.51 -17.68 8.34
C SER A 79 -4.96 -18.04 8.64
N ASP A 80 -5.17 -18.84 9.68
CA ASP A 80 -6.53 -19.23 10.14
C ASP A 80 -7.42 -18.01 10.41
N ILE A 81 -6.84 -16.92 10.93
CA ILE A 81 -7.56 -15.68 11.22
C ILE A 81 -7.98 -14.99 9.91
N LEU A 82 -7.06 -14.87 8.94
CA LEU A 82 -7.37 -14.26 7.66
C LEU A 82 -8.39 -15.11 6.89
N GLU A 83 -8.28 -16.43 6.95
CA GLU A 83 -9.23 -17.34 6.32
C GLU A 83 -10.63 -17.16 6.92
N ALA A 84 -10.75 -17.11 8.25
CA ALA A 84 -12.03 -16.88 8.91
C ALA A 84 -12.66 -15.54 8.51
N ILE A 85 -11.84 -14.47 8.41
CA ILE A 85 -12.31 -13.15 7.95
C ILE A 85 -12.79 -13.23 6.50
N VAL A 86 -12.03 -13.84 5.61
CA VAL A 86 -12.39 -14.00 4.19
C VAL A 86 -13.67 -14.81 4.04
N ASN A 87 -13.84 -15.89 4.82
CA ASN A 87 -15.06 -16.71 4.81
C ASN A 87 -16.28 -15.90 5.24
N SER A 88 -16.17 -15.13 6.33
CA SER A 88 -17.26 -14.29 6.81
C SER A 88 -17.67 -13.23 5.78
N VAL A 89 -16.72 -12.62 5.08
CA VAL A 89 -17.02 -11.67 4.00
C VAL A 89 -17.63 -12.37 2.79
N ALA A 90 -17.17 -13.58 2.44
CA ALA A 90 -17.73 -14.36 1.34
C ALA A 90 -19.21 -14.72 1.60
N GLU A 91 -19.55 -15.19 2.80
CA GLU A 91 -20.94 -15.44 3.21
C GLU A 91 -21.79 -14.15 3.14
N GLY A 92 -21.20 -13.01 3.54
CA GLY A 92 -21.81 -11.69 3.40
C GLY A 92 -22.09 -11.29 1.95
N ILE A 93 -21.20 -11.62 1.02
CA ILE A 93 -21.38 -11.38 -0.42
C ILE A 93 -22.50 -12.27 -0.97
N GLU A 94 -22.47 -13.57 -0.69
CA GLU A 94 -23.46 -14.54 -1.19
C GLU A 94 -24.88 -14.24 -0.68
N SER A 95 -25.00 -13.75 0.55
CA SER A 95 -26.28 -13.32 1.13
C SER A 95 -26.74 -11.92 0.67
N GLY A 96 -25.89 -11.18 -0.05
CA GLY A 96 -26.15 -9.81 -0.51
C GLY A 96 -26.01 -8.72 0.57
N ALA A 97 -25.52 -9.07 1.76
CA ALA A 97 -25.24 -8.14 2.86
C ALA A 97 -24.00 -7.27 2.61
N VAL A 98 -23.02 -7.78 1.84
CA VAL A 98 -21.81 -7.07 1.41
C VAL A 98 -21.86 -6.93 -0.11
N LYS A 99 -21.90 -5.69 -0.62
CA LYS A 99 -21.95 -5.39 -2.05
C LYS A 99 -20.65 -4.77 -2.57
N SER A 100 -19.85 -4.22 -1.66
CA SER A 100 -18.57 -3.59 -1.94
C SER A 100 -17.64 -3.68 -0.74
N ALA A 101 -16.36 -3.41 -0.95
CA ALA A 101 -15.39 -3.26 0.14
C ALA A 101 -15.80 -2.16 1.16
N GLY A 102 -16.57 -1.16 0.72
CA GLY A 102 -17.07 -0.08 1.59
C GLY A 102 -17.99 -0.57 2.71
N ASP A 103 -18.71 -1.66 2.49
CA ASP A 103 -19.65 -2.24 3.46
C ASP A 103 -18.94 -2.97 4.61
N ILE A 104 -17.65 -3.26 4.47
CA ILE A 104 -16.84 -3.95 5.48
C ILE A 104 -16.51 -2.97 6.61
N VAL A 105 -16.77 -3.39 7.86
CA VAL A 105 -16.44 -2.62 9.06
C VAL A 105 -15.25 -3.27 9.78
N ILE A 106 -14.19 -2.48 10.00
CA ILE A 106 -13.03 -2.93 10.77
C ILE A 106 -13.27 -2.61 12.24
N VAL A 107 -13.41 -3.65 13.06
CA VAL A 107 -13.56 -3.53 14.51
C VAL A 107 -12.19 -3.76 15.18
N ALA A 108 -11.27 -2.82 14.99
CA ALA A 108 -9.93 -2.86 15.57
C ALA A 108 -9.48 -1.47 16.01
N SER A 109 -8.52 -1.41 16.95
CA SER A 109 -7.95 -0.13 17.35
C SER A 109 -7.18 0.50 16.19
N LYS A 110 -7.13 1.84 16.11
CA LYS A 110 -6.33 2.54 15.10
C LYS A 110 -4.86 2.08 15.12
N LYS A 111 -4.31 1.82 16.32
CA LYS A 111 -2.95 1.30 16.47
C LYS A 111 -2.77 -0.06 15.79
N THR A 112 -3.73 -0.97 15.98
CA THR A 112 -3.73 -2.31 15.36
C THR A 112 -3.85 -2.22 13.85
N VAL A 113 -4.72 -1.35 13.34
CA VAL A 113 -4.85 -1.13 11.89
C VAL A 113 -3.54 -0.60 11.31
N TRP A 114 -2.92 0.36 11.98
CA TRP A 114 -1.68 0.97 11.51
C TRP A 114 -0.49 -0.01 11.53
N SER A 115 -0.44 -0.96 12.47
CA SER A 115 0.66 -1.92 12.55
C SER A 115 0.75 -2.85 11.34
N TYR A 116 -0.31 -3.00 10.55
CA TYR A 116 -0.26 -3.77 9.29
C TYR A 116 0.68 -3.17 8.24
N LEU A 117 1.04 -1.88 8.35
CA LEU A 117 2.03 -1.24 7.48
C LEU A 117 3.37 -0.98 8.18
N ASP A 118 3.58 -1.49 9.40
CA ASP A 118 4.83 -1.22 10.13
C ASP A 118 6.05 -1.72 9.33
N TYR A 119 5.92 -2.86 8.64
CA TYR A 119 6.99 -3.40 7.80
C TYR A 119 7.39 -2.46 6.65
N ILE A 120 6.44 -1.72 6.06
CA ILE A 120 6.70 -0.72 5.02
C ILE A 120 7.30 0.57 5.58
N PHE A 121 7.00 0.91 6.84
CA PHE A 121 7.55 2.13 7.44
C PHE A 121 8.81 1.89 8.25
N LYS A 122 9.20 0.64 8.52
CA LYS A 122 10.36 0.32 9.34
C LYS A 122 11.67 0.87 8.74
N PRO A 123 12.01 0.65 7.44
CA PRO A 123 13.21 1.26 6.85
C PRO A 123 13.16 2.78 6.76
N TYR A 124 11.98 3.35 6.46
CA TYR A 124 11.78 4.80 6.48
C TYR A 124 12.05 5.40 7.87
N ASN A 125 11.48 4.80 8.91
CA ASN A 125 11.62 5.28 10.28
C ASN A 125 13.04 5.12 10.82
N PHE A 126 13.75 4.06 10.41
CA PHE A 126 15.16 3.86 10.72
C PHE A 126 16.00 5.08 10.29
N LEU A 127 15.87 5.52 9.02
CA LEU A 127 16.61 6.69 8.55
C LEU A 127 16.07 8.01 9.09
N LYS A 128 14.74 8.14 9.23
CA LYS A 128 14.09 9.33 9.80
C LYS A 128 14.54 9.62 11.23
N HIS A 129 14.96 8.61 11.99
CA HIS A 129 15.38 8.73 13.38
C HIS A 129 16.89 8.54 13.59
N ALA A 130 17.68 8.52 12.50
CA ALA A 130 19.13 8.35 12.58
C ALA A 130 19.85 9.46 13.37
N ASP A 131 19.26 10.65 13.47
CA ASP A 131 19.78 11.75 14.31
C ASP A 131 19.63 11.48 15.82
N ARG A 132 18.67 10.65 16.20
CA ARG A 132 18.35 10.30 17.59
C ARG A 132 18.94 8.97 18.02
N ASP A 133 19.13 8.05 17.08
CA ASP A 133 19.69 6.72 17.32
C ASP A 133 20.71 6.35 16.22
N PRO A 134 21.91 6.99 16.22
CA PRO A 134 22.87 6.85 15.13
C PRO A 134 23.57 5.49 15.09
N LEU A 135 23.39 4.64 16.11
CA LEU A 135 24.00 3.31 16.20
C LEU A 135 22.97 2.18 16.03
N ALA A 136 21.70 2.51 15.79
CA ALA A 136 20.71 1.51 15.43
C ALA A 136 21.15 0.74 14.18
N THR A 137 20.73 -0.51 14.09
CA THR A 137 20.92 -1.36 12.92
C THR A 137 19.58 -1.82 12.38
N LEU A 138 19.54 -2.13 11.08
CA LEU A 138 18.38 -2.66 10.40
C LEU A 138 18.82 -3.84 9.52
N ASP A 139 18.04 -4.91 9.49
CA ASP A 139 18.33 -6.08 8.66
C ASP A 139 17.89 -5.80 7.23
N GLU A 140 18.66 -6.24 6.23
CA GLU A 140 18.27 -6.11 4.82
C GLU A 140 16.99 -6.90 4.50
N ALA A 141 16.69 -7.95 5.28
CA ALA A 141 15.43 -8.70 5.18
C ALA A 141 14.19 -7.86 5.51
N ASP A 142 14.35 -6.70 6.16
CA ASP A 142 13.27 -5.75 6.40
C ASP A 142 12.98 -4.86 5.17
N PHE A 143 13.76 -4.97 4.09
CA PHE A 143 13.57 -4.15 2.90
C PHE A 143 12.58 -4.80 1.94
N ASP A 144 11.44 -4.14 1.75
CA ASP A 144 10.47 -4.47 0.71
C ASP A 144 10.23 -3.28 -0.24
N PRO A 145 11.19 -2.99 -1.15
CA PRO A 145 11.08 -1.83 -2.04
C PRO A 145 9.89 -1.92 -3.00
N GLU A 146 9.55 -3.13 -3.44
CA GLU A 146 8.44 -3.40 -4.36
C GLU A 146 7.10 -3.20 -3.67
N GLY A 147 6.93 -3.73 -2.45
CA GLY A 147 5.75 -3.51 -1.63
C GLY A 147 5.59 -2.04 -1.22
N ALA A 148 6.69 -1.35 -0.85
CA ALA A 148 6.64 0.08 -0.55
C ALA A 148 6.18 0.90 -1.76
N LEU A 149 6.67 0.54 -2.96
CA LEU A 149 6.27 1.17 -4.22
C LEU A 149 4.80 0.88 -4.56
N ALA A 150 4.37 -0.38 -4.43
CA ALA A 150 2.98 -0.78 -4.64
C ALA A 150 2.04 0.03 -3.73
N HIS A 151 2.34 0.10 -2.43
CA HIS A 151 1.56 0.90 -1.48
C HIS A 151 1.53 2.39 -1.87
N ALA A 152 2.67 2.96 -2.26
CA ALA A 152 2.73 4.35 -2.70
C ALA A 152 1.85 4.61 -3.94
N MET A 153 1.88 3.73 -4.93
CA MET A 153 1.04 3.83 -6.14
C MET A 153 -0.45 3.67 -5.80
N THR A 154 -0.82 2.75 -4.91
CA THR A 154 -2.20 2.61 -4.41
C THR A 154 -2.66 3.87 -3.68
N ALA A 155 -1.83 4.42 -2.79
CA ALA A 155 -2.17 5.65 -2.07
C ALA A 155 -2.28 6.85 -3.02
N TYR A 156 -1.49 6.88 -4.09
CA TYR A 156 -1.55 7.91 -5.12
C TYR A 156 -2.89 7.89 -5.85
N LEU A 157 -3.35 6.70 -6.27
CA LEU A 157 -4.68 6.53 -6.88
C LEU A 157 -5.81 7.00 -5.96
N MET A 158 -5.76 6.60 -4.69
CA MET A 158 -6.74 7.01 -3.70
C MET A 158 -6.75 8.53 -3.47
N ALA A 159 -5.56 9.14 -3.37
CA ALA A 159 -5.44 10.57 -3.14
C ALA A 159 -5.92 11.42 -4.33
N ARG A 160 -5.75 10.92 -5.57
CA ARG A 160 -6.31 11.58 -6.77
C ARG A 160 -7.83 11.45 -6.86
N GLY A 161 -8.35 10.26 -6.58
CA GLY A 161 -9.78 9.97 -6.62
C GLY A 161 -10.39 9.89 -8.04
N ASP A 162 -9.60 10.06 -9.09
CA ASP A 162 -10.03 9.92 -10.50
C ASP A 162 -9.79 8.52 -11.08
N GLY A 163 -9.09 7.65 -10.36
CA GLY A 163 -8.81 6.27 -10.77
C GLY A 163 -7.74 6.15 -11.86
N GLU A 164 -7.04 7.24 -12.20
CA GLU A 164 -6.04 7.24 -13.26
C GLU A 164 -4.61 7.21 -12.70
N LEU A 165 -3.83 6.22 -13.13
CA LEU A 165 -2.38 6.21 -12.93
C LEU A 165 -1.71 7.03 -14.04
N PRO A 166 -0.77 7.93 -13.71
CA PRO A 166 0.12 8.54 -14.68
C PRO A 166 0.71 7.50 -15.64
N GLU A 167 0.87 7.86 -16.91
CA GLU A 167 1.37 6.95 -17.95
C GLU A 167 2.63 6.16 -17.53
N PRO A 168 3.65 6.78 -16.89
CA PRO A 168 4.83 6.02 -16.49
C PRO A 168 4.54 4.90 -15.47
N PHE A 169 3.55 5.09 -14.60
CA PHE A 169 3.12 4.08 -13.64
C PHE A 169 2.47 2.90 -14.36
N THR A 170 1.60 3.19 -15.32
CA THR A 170 0.96 2.18 -16.17
C THR A 170 1.99 1.38 -16.95
N VAL A 171 2.99 2.04 -17.53
CA VAL A 171 4.11 1.37 -18.25
C VAL A 171 4.90 0.46 -17.32
N PHE A 172 5.23 0.93 -16.12
CA PHE A 172 5.92 0.12 -15.12
C PHE A 172 5.12 -1.12 -14.75
N LEU A 173 3.84 -0.97 -14.38
CA LEU A 173 3.00 -2.10 -13.98
C LEU A 173 2.79 -3.12 -15.10
N LYS A 174 2.69 -2.68 -16.36
CA LYS A 174 2.67 -3.59 -17.52
C LYS A 174 3.97 -4.35 -17.68
N LYS A 175 5.12 -3.69 -17.49
CA LYS A 175 6.44 -4.35 -17.52
C LYS A 175 6.58 -5.42 -16.43
N GLN A 176 5.95 -5.20 -15.27
CA GLN A 176 5.90 -6.19 -14.18
C GLN A 176 4.84 -7.29 -14.38
N GLY A 177 4.06 -7.24 -15.47
CA GLY A 177 2.97 -8.20 -15.70
C GLY A 177 1.78 -8.05 -14.75
N ILE A 178 1.67 -6.91 -14.05
CA ILE A 178 0.59 -6.62 -13.09
C ILE A 178 -0.65 -6.09 -13.82
N LEU A 179 -0.45 -5.24 -14.83
CA LEU A 179 -1.51 -4.78 -15.73
C LEU A 179 -1.40 -5.52 -17.07
N VAL A 180 -2.55 -6.00 -17.56
CA VAL A 180 -2.71 -6.64 -18.89
C VAL A 180 -3.15 -5.61 -19.91
#